data_AF-A0A4Q4BA84-F1
#
_entry.id   AF-A0A4Q4BA84-F1
#
_cell.length_a   1.000
_cell.length_b   1.000
_cell.length_c   1.000
_cell.angle_alpha   90.00
_cell.angle_beta   90.00
_cell.angle_gamma   90.00
#
_symmetry.space_group_name_H-M   'P 1'
#
loop_
_entity.id
_entity.type
_entity.pdbx_description
1 polymer ?
#
loop_
_entity_poly.entity_id
_entity_poly.type
_entity_poly.pdbx_seq_one_letter_code
_entity_poly.pdbx_strand_id
1 'polypeptide(L)'
;MRLLLLVLLPTQMLFSQAKASEGYVIYQVTLTEAYYYSEEYKEDFTEGHIEAVKRDSLMNTVQLGTVFTKGKSKSFRLKEFDVGSLEYEAQYKANGEANYSYNVKTNNAIVNIEYWLTLVSITVDLSKKWDIDFNKTKIIDGYKCYYATYTGEGLWWKLDPEQPTYAWFSTEIPLPFGPLHYNGLPGLVLELNVENVRYTASKIVFDNTYNSIFNSKDTSNYEEMTEKEFINTRKDIRRRAKKIMTGG
;
A
#
# COMPACT_ATOMS: atom_id res chain seq x y z
N MET A 1 28.86 60.51 -26.13
CA MET A 1 28.92 59.08 -26.54
C MET A 1 28.79 58.24 -25.29
N ARG A 2 27.58 57.74 -24.97
CA ARG A 2 27.31 56.93 -23.76
C ARG A 2 27.80 55.50 -24.02
N LEU A 3 28.78 55.03 -23.26
CA LEU A 3 29.22 53.64 -23.26
C LEU A 3 28.20 52.82 -22.45
N LEU A 4 27.42 51.96 -23.10
CA LEU A 4 26.57 50.98 -22.45
C LEU A 4 27.46 49.78 -22.08
N LEU A 5 27.78 49.60 -20.79
CA LEU A 5 28.43 48.39 -20.29
C LEU A 5 27.35 47.30 -20.13
N LEU A 6 27.32 46.35 -21.05
CA LEU A 6 26.50 45.15 -20.96
C LEU A 6 27.18 44.16 -20.01
N VAL A 7 26.71 44.11 -18.76
CA VAL A 7 27.13 43.11 -17.78
C VAL A 7 26.48 41.78 -18.15
N LEU A 8 27.23 40.90 -18.80
CA LEU A 8 26.89 39.49 -18.97
C LEU A 8 26.97 38.80 -17.61
N LEU A 9 25.83 38.67 -16.94
CA LEU A 9 25.68 37.77 -15.80
C LEU A 9 25.94 36.34 -16.29
N PRO A 10 26.89 35.58 -15.70
CA PRO A 10 27.02 34.18 -16.00
C PRO A 10 25.73 33.51 -15.52
N THR A 11 24.93 33.02 -16.48
CA THR A 11 23.83 32.09 -16.24
C THR A 11 24.43 30.88 -15.54
N GLN A 12 24.39 30.90 -14.21
CA GLN A 12 24.70 29.73 -13.41
C GLN A 12 23.81 28.62 -13.93
N MET A 13 24.46 27.54 -14.36
CA MET A 13 23.81 26.32 -14.80
C MET A 13 22.77 25.94 -13.75
N LEU A 14 21.50 26.14 -14.08
CA LEU A 14 20.41 25.42 -13.47
C LEU A 14 20.74 23.96 -13.76
N PHE A 15 21.40 23.28 -12.81
CA PHE A 15 21.45 21.84 -12.81
C PHE A 15 20.01 21.39 -12.95
N SER A 16 19.73 20.83 -14.12
CA SER A 16 18.49 20.16 -14.43
C SER A 16 18.24 19.13 -13.34
N GLN A 17 17.45 19.51 -12.32
CA GLN A 17 16.73 18.53 -11.55
C GLN A 17 15.66 18.00 -12.49
N ALA A 18 16.05 17.07 -13.37
CA ALA A 18 15.11 16.08 -13.84
C ALA A 18 14.65 15.33 -12.58
N LYS A 19 13.65 15.89 -11.88
CA LYS A 19 12.93 15.17 -10.83
C LYS A 19 12.55 13.84 -11.45
N ALA A 20 13.11 12.76 -10.92
CA ALA A 20 12.94 11.46 -11.48
C ALA A 20 11.47 11.19 -11.75
N SER A 21 11.15 11.04 -13.03
CA SER A 21 9.79 10.86 -13.52
C SER A 21 9.32 9.42 -13.40
N GLU A 22 10.18 8.54 -12.92
CA GLU A 22 9.97 7.12 -12.72
C GLU A 22 10.94 6.56 -11.68
N GLY A 23 10.57 5.42 -11.09
CA GLY A 23 11.31 4.82 -9.99
C GLY A 23 10.53 3.72 -9.30
N TYR A 24 11.04 3.27 -8.15
CA TYR A 24 10.35 2.33 -7.28
C TYR A 24 10.70 2.53 -5.81
N VAL A 25 9.79 2.09 -4.94
CA VAL A 25 10.00 1.96 -3.49
C VAL A 25 9.85 0.50 -3.10
N ILE A 26 10.70 0.02 -2.20
CA ILE A 26 10.54 -1.27 -1.54
C ILE A 26 10.16 -1.02 -0.08
N TYR A 27 9.03 -1.57 0.33
CA TYR A 27 8.57 -1.58 1.71
C TYR A 27 8.91 -2.91 2.37
N GLN A 28 9.56 -2.83 3.52
CA GLN A 28 9.71 -3.95 4.44
C GLN A 28 8.43 -4.06 5.27
N VAL A 29 7.86 -5.26 5.37
CA VAL A 29 6.69 -5.51 6.20
C VAL A 29 7.12 -6.04 7.57
N THR A 30 6.45 -5.58 8.63
CA THR A 30 6.62 -6.04 10.00
C THR A 30 5.28 -6.09 10.71
N LEU A 31 5.19 -6.87 11.79
CA LEU A 31 4.06 -6.81 12.72
C LEU A 31 4.39 -5.82 13.84
N THR A 32 3.46 -4.91 14.14
CA THR A 32 3.56 -4.03 15.31
C THR A 32 3.14 -4.74 16.58
N GLU A 33 2.19 -5.65 16.46
CA GLU A 33 1.72 -6.55 17.49
C GLU A 33 1.45 -7.92 16.86
N ALA A 34 1.70 -9.00 17.60
CA ALA A 34 1.27 -10.32 17.16
C ALA A 34 -0.25 -10.29 16.95
N TYR A 35 -0.76 -10.99 15.94
CA TYR A 35 -2.23 -11.06 15.70
C TYR A 35 -3.01 -11.73 16.85
N TYR A 36 -2.30 -12.25 17.84
CA TYR A 36 -2.83 -12.92 19.01
C TYR A 36 -3.25 -11.92 20.10
N TYR A 37 -4.55 -11.57 20.13
CA TYR A 37 -5.35 -11.32 21.35
C TYR A 37 -6.87 -11.21 21.02
N SER A 38 -7.44 -12.11 20.21
CA SER A 38 -8.89 -12.38 20.31
C SER A 38 -9.11 -13.54 21.30
N GLU A 39 -10.06 -13.39 22.22
CA GLU A 39 -10.44 -14.40 23.23
C GLU A 39 -10.80 -15.77 22.61
N GLU A 40 -11.12 -15.80 21.31
CA GLU A 40 -11.57 -16.97 20.54
C GLU A 40 -10.48 -18.05 20.34
N TYR A 41 -9.19 -17.72 20.53
CA TYR A 41 -8.07 -18.66 20.37
C TYR A 41 -7.40 -19.09 21.68
N LYS A 42 -8.02 -18.80 22.84
CA LYS A 42 -7.46 -19.15 24.16
C LYS A 42 -7.68 -20.62 24.56
N GLU A 43 -8.37 -21.43 23.77
CA GLU A 43 -8.55 -22.86 24.04
C GLU A 43 -7.80 -23.71 23.00
N ASP A 44 -6.88 -24.54 23.51
CA ASP A 44 -5.97 -25.51 22.87
C ASP A 44 -4.65 -25.01 22.23
N PHE A 45 -3.63 -24.90 23.09
CA PHE A 45 -2.24 -25.07 22.70
C PHE A 45 -2.00 -26.52 22.23
N THR A 46 -1.78 -26.77 20.94
CA THR A 46 -0.88 -27.87 20.53
C THR A 46 -0.27 -27.69 19.13
N GLU A 47 -1.01 -27.23 18.11
CA GLU A 47 -0.46 -27.14 16.74
C GLU A 47 -0.75 -25.79 16.04
N GLY A 48 -2.02 -25.36 15.99
CA GLY A 48 -2.40 -24.11 15.29
C GLY A 48 -1.78 -22.84 15.87
N HIS A 49 -1.54 -22.78 17.19
CA HIS A 49 -0.84 -21.66 17.82
C HIS A 49 0.63 -21.58 17.37
N ILE A 50 1.32 -22.73 17.32
CA ILE A 50 2.73 -22.80 16.92
C ILE A 50 2.88 -22.40 15.45
N GLU A 51 2.01 -22.89 14.58
CA GLU A 51 2.02 -22.53 13.14
C GLU A 51 1.82 -21.03 12.93
N ALA A 52 0.90 -20.43 13.68
CA ALA A 52 0.64 -19.01 13.57
C ALA A 52 1.77 -18.15 14.12
N VAL A 53 2.45 -18.56 15.20
CA VAL A 53 3.68 -17.90 15.68
C VAL A 53 4.77 -17.99 14.62
N LYS A 54 4.94 -19.17 13.99
CA LYS A 54 5.89 -19.34 12.88
C LYS A 54 5.54 -18.43 11.71
N ARG A 55 4.29 -18.42 11.24
CA ARG A 55 3.81 -17.53 10.18
C ARG A 55 4.04 -16.06 10.52
N ASP A 56 3.67 -15.63 11.72
CA ASP A 56 3.83 -14.24 12.14
C ASP A 56 5.32 -13.84 12.22
N SER A 57 6.21 -14.77 12.59
CA SER A 57 7.67 -14.55 12.52
C SER A 57 8.19 -14.39 11.09
N LEU A 58 7.54 -15.00 10.10
CA LEU A 58 7.90 -14.92 8.68
C LEU A 58 7.40 -13.64 8.01
N MET A 59 6.51 -12.86 8.64
CA MET A 59 6.04 -11.57 8.13
C MET A 59 7.20 -10.59 7.86
N ASN A 60 8.27 -10.67 8.64
CA ASN A 60 9.48 -9.85 8.46
C ASN A 60 10.29 -10.22 7.21
N THR A 61 9.96 -11.32 6.52
CA THR A 61 10.57 -11.70 5.24
C THR A 61 9.79 -11.13 4.05
N VAL A 62 8.60 -10.60 4.31
CA VAL A 62 7.70 -10.08 3.27
C VAL A 62 8.12 -8.68 2.87
N GLN A 63 8.23 -8.46 1.57
CA GLN A 63 8.47 -7.16 0.97
C GLN A 63 7.38 -6.83 -0.06
N LEU A 64 7.03 -5.55 -0.13
CA LEU A 64 6.10 -5.01 -1.11
C LEU A 64 6.82 -3.93 -1.93
N GLY A 65 6.75 -4.04 -3.24
CA GLY A 65 7.28 -3.03 -4.15
C GLY A 65 6.18 -2.11 -4.63
N THR A 66 6.49 -0.84 -4.86
CA THR A 66 5.65 0.11 -5.58
C THR A 66 6.48 0.74 -6.68
N VAL A 67 6.21 0.40 -7.94
CA VAL A 67 6.77 1.13 -9.08
C VAL A 67 5.96 2.38 -9.32
N PHE A 68 6.61 3.44 -9.79
CA PHE A 68 5.94 4.67 -10.10
C PHE A 68 6.49 5.36 -11.34
N THR A 69 5.62 6.16 -11.95
CA THR A 69 5.93 7.17 -12.94
C THR A 69 5.28 8.48 -12.49
N LYS A 70 5.48 9.58 -13.23
CA LYS A 70 4.94 10.91 -12.89
C LYS A 70 3.43 10.92 -12.57
N GLY A 71 2.63 10.03 -13.14
CA GLY A 71 1.16 10.06 -13.00
C GLY A 71 0.53 8.75 -12.52
N LYS A 72 1.30 7.69 -12.32
CA LYS A 72 0.78 6.37 -11.99
C LYS A 72 1.73 5.61 -11.07
N SER A 73 1.17 4.78 -10.20
CA SER A 73 1.93 3.78 -9.46
C SER A 73 1.28 2.40 -9.57
N LYS A 74 2.07 1.36 -9.33
CA LYS A 74 1.58 0.00 -9.21
C LYS A 74 2.37 -0.76 -8.14
N SER A 75 1.64 -1.39 -7.22
CA SER A 75 2.21 -2.28 -6.20
C SER A 75 2.40 -3.69 -6.77
N PHE A 76 3.39 -4.41 -6.22
CA PHE A 76 3.73 -5.78 -6.63
C PHE A 76 4.47 -6.53 -5.52
N ARG A 77 4.41 -7.86 -5.54
CA ARG A 77 5.22 -8.73 -4.69
C ARG A 77 6.62 -8.86 -5.29
N LEU A 78 7.66 -8.71 -4.47
CA LEU A 78 9.04 -8.92 -4.93
C LEU A 78 9.38 -10.41 -5.10
N LYS A 79 8.67 -11.28 -4.37
CA LYS A 79 8.88 -12.72 -4.35
C LYS A 79 7.52 -13.41 -4.29
N GLU A 80 7.35 -14.44 -5.09
CA GLU A 80 6.23 -15.38 -4.95
C GLU A 80 6.67 -16.55 -4.06
N PHE A 81 5.73 -17.06 -3.27
CA PHE A 81 5.92 -18.22 -2.41
C PHE A 81 4.99 -19.34 -2.86
N ASP A 82 5.38 -20.58 -2.59
CA ASP A 82 4.57 -21.75 -2.93
C ASP A 82 3.25 -21.72 -2.17
N VAL A 83 2.14 -21.90 -2.90
CA VAL A 83 0.79 -21.90 -2.31
C VAL A 83 0.71 -22.99 -1.25
N GLY A 84 0.25 -22.62 -0.05
CA GLY A 84 0.16 -23.50 1.12
C GLY A 84 1.39 -23.50 2.04
N SER A 85 2.45 -22.75 1.71
CA SER A 85 3.56 -22.49 2.64
C SER A 85 3.20 -21.44 3.69
N LEU A 86 3.86 -21.47 4.86
CA LEU A 86 3.68 -20.44 5.90
C LEU A 86 4.14 -19.07 5.42
N GLU A 87 5.12 -18.99 4.52
CA GLU A 87 5.56 -17.76 3.89
C GLU A 87 4.49 -17.18 2.95
N TYR A 88 3.80 -18.04 2.19
CA TYR A 88 2.66 -17.63 1.38
C TYR A 88 1.54 -17.07 2.26
N GLU A 89 1.23 -17.75 3.37
CA GLU A 89 0.23 -17.26 4.33
C GLU A 89 0.65 -15.93 4.96
N ALA A 90 1.91 -15.79 5.37
CA ALA A 90 2.45 -14.54 5.91
C ALA A 90 2.35 -13.43 4.86
N GLN A 91 2.73 -13.69 3.61
CA GLN A 91 2.63 -12.72 2.53
C GLN A 91 1.18 -12.32 2.24
N TYR A 92 0.25 -13.28 2.22
CA TYR A 92 -1.16 -12.99 1.99
C TYR A 92 -1.76 -12.17 3.14
N LYS A 93 -1.37 -12.46 4.39
CA LYS A 93 -1.78 -11.69 5.56
C LYS A 93 -1.19 -10.28 5.56
N ALA A 94 0.07 -10.15 5.14
CA ALA A 94 0.77 -8.88 5.01
C ALA A 94 0.21 -7.99 3.90
N ASN A 95 0.08 -8.50 2.68
CA ASN A 95 -0.11 -7.68 1.49
C ASN A 95 -1.49 -7.84 0.88
N GLY A 96 -2.25 -8.87 1.28
CA GLY A 96 -3.39 -9.35 0.53
C GLY A 96 -3.03 -9.54 -0.95
N GLU A 97 -3.91 -9.08 -1.82
CA GLU A 97 -3.65 -8.96 -3.25
C GLU A 97 -2.76 -7.74 -3.52
N ALA A 98 -1.49 -7.94 -3.86
CA ALA A 98 -0.54 -6.83 -4.00
C ALA A 98 -0.73 -6.00 -5.29
N ASN A 99 -1.63 -6.39 -6.19
CA ASN A 99 -1.81 -5.82 -7.52
C ASN A 99 -2.71 -4.57 -7.50
N TYR A 100 -2.27 -3.56 -6.76
CA TYR A 100 -2.92 -2.25 -6.68
C TYR A 100 -2.31 -1.29 -7.70
N SER A 101 -3.12 -0.65 -8.52
CA SER A 101 -2.69 0.45 -9.40
C SER A 101 -3.30 1.77 -8.93
N TYR A 102 -2.62 2.88 -9.13
CA TYR A 102 -3.16 4.21 -8.82
C TYR A 102 -2.88 5.20 -9.94
N ASN A 103 -3.82 6.11 -10.18
CA ASN A 103 -3.72 7.17 -11.17
C ASN A 103 -3.95 8.54 -10.52
N VAL A 104 -2.93 9.39 -10.58
CA VAL A 104 -2.92 10.71 -9.95
C VAL A 104 -4.00 11.63 -10.52
N LYS A 105 -4.29 11.54 -11.83
CA LYS A 105 -5.24 12.42 -12.51
C LYS A 105 -6.68 12.17 -12.06
N THR A 106 -7.04 10.89 -11.90
CA THR A 106 -8.39 10.49 -11.49
C THR A 106 -8.52 10.39 -9.98
N ASN A 107 -7.40 10.36 -9.25
CA ASN A 107 -7.32 10.07 -7.82
C ASN A 107 -7.99 8.74 -7.43
N ASN A 108 -7.90 7.73 -8.31
CA ASN A 108 -8.49 6.41 -8.09
C ASN A 108 -7.40 5.36 -7.98
N ALA A 109 -7.56 4.44 -7.02
CA ALA A 109 -6.88 3.17 -7.01
C ALA A 109 -7.75 2.09 -7.68
N ILE A 110 -7.10 1.12 -8.30
CA ILE A 110 -7.71 -0.05 -8.92
C ILE A 110 -7.08 -1.29 -8.30
N VAL A 111 -7.91 -2.26 -7.94
CA VAL A 111 -7.48 -3.55 -7.40
C VAL A 111 -8.04 -4.65 -8.27
N ASN A 112 -7.15 -5.48 -8.81
CA ASN A 112 -7.53 -6.65 -9.58
C ASN A 112 -7.39 -7.88 -8.69
N ILE A 113 -8.48 -8.59 -8.44
CA ILE A 113 -8.50 -9.75 -7.53
C ILE A 113 -9.32 -10.88 -8.12
N GLU A 114 -9.04 -12.11 -7.68
CA GLU A 114 -9.99 -13.21 -7.78
C GLU A 114 -10.88 -13.21 -6.54
N TYR A 115 -12.19 -13.17 -6.74
CA TYR A 115 -13.16 -13.17 -5.66
C TYR A 115 -14.33 -14.09 -6.02
N TRP A 116 -14.47 -15.19 -5.28
CA TRP A 116 -15.49 -16.23 -5.53
C TRP A 116 -15.47 -16.79 -6.96
N LEU A 117 -14.27 -17.15 -7.45
CA LEU A 117 -14.03 -17.69 -8.79
C LEU A 117 -14.30 -16.69 -9.95
N THR A 118 -14.50 -15.41 -9.62
CA THR A 118 -14.65 -14.33 -10.59
C THR A 118 -13.48 -13.37 -10.47
N LEU A 119 -12.90 -12.97 -11.60
CA LEU A 119 -11.92 -11.89 -11.64
C LEU A 119 -12.66 -10.55 -11.61
N VAL A 120 -12.42 -9.75 -10.58
CA VAL A 120 -13.05 -8.42 -10.42
C VAL A 120 -12.01 -7.31 -10.36
N SER A 121 -12.32 -6.19 -11.00
CA SER A 121 -11.54 -4.94 -10.96
C SER A 121 -12.30 -3.91 -10.15
N ILE A 122 -11.78 -3.64 -8.94
CA ILE A 122 -12.42 -2.76 -7.96
C ILE A 122 -11.83 -1.36 -8.07
N THR A 123 -12.67 -0.37 -8.38
CA THR A 123 -12.28 1.04 -8.35
C THR A 123 -12.55 1.66 -6.98
N VAL A 124 -11.51 2.24 -6.39
CA VAL A 124 -11.53 2.94 -5.10
C VAL A 124 -11.22 4.42 -5.33
N ASP A 125 -12.18 5.29 -5.01
CA ASP A 125 -11.97 6.74 -5.00
C ASP A 125 -11.20 7.15 -3.74
N LEU A 126 -10.00 7.72 -3.91
CA LEU A 126 -9.16 8.14 -2.79
C LEU A 126 -9.46 9.57 -2.31
N SER A 127 -10.47 10.22 -2.90
CA SER A 127 -10.86 11.57 -2.51
C SER A 127 -11.36 11.59 -1.07
N LYS A 128 -10.76 12.47 -0.25
CA LYS A 128 -11.12 12.68 1.17
C LYS A 128 -10.91 11.44 2.06
N LYS A 129 -10.05 10.49 1.66
CA LYS A 129 -9.70 9.32 2.47
C LYS A 129 -8.63 9.61 3.54
N TRP A 130 -8.02 10.80 3.54
CA TRP A 130 -6.95 11.19 4.46
C TRP A 130 -7.31 12.44 5.25
N ASP A 131 -7.04 12.39 6.56
CA ASP A 131 -6.99 13.53 7.44
C ASP A 131 -5.53 13.78 7.86
N ILE A 132 -4.99 14.96 7.57
CA ILE A 132 -3.56 15.27 7.69
C ILE A 132 -3.29 16.18 8.89
N ASP A 133 -2.34 15.79 9.73
CA ASP A 133 -1.81 16.63 10.82
C ASP A 133 -0.38 17.08 10.50
N PHE A 134 -0.25 18.33 10.03
CA PHE A 134 1.05 18.94 9.71
C PHE A 134 1.87 19.34 10.95
N ASN A 135 1.28 19.34 12.15
CA ASN A 135 1.99 19.63 13.39
C ASN A 135 2.69 18.39 13.94
N LYS A 136 2.13 17.21 13.71
CA LYS A 136 2.71 15.93 14.10
C LYS A 136 3.75 15.49 13.08
N THR A 137 5.02 15.60 13.46
CA THR A 137 6.17 15.34 12.58
C THR A 137 7.13 14.32 13.17
N LYS A 138 7.83 13.60 12.30
CA LYS A 138 8.99 12.76 12.65
C LYS A 138 9.97 12.69 11.48
N ILE A 139 11.21 12.27 11.74
CA ILE A 139 12.19 12.02 10.69
C ILE A 139 12.22 10.51 10.38
N ILE A 140 12.09 10.14 9.10
CA ILE A 140 12.33 8.78 8.61
C ILE A 140 13.38 8.88 7.51
N ASP A 141 14.50 8.16 7.67
CA ASP A 141 15.58 8.10 6.67
C ASP A 141 16.05 9.48 6.17
N GLY A 142 16.14 10.45 7.10
CA GLY A 142 16.55 11.83 6.81
C GLY A 142 15.44 12.74 6.25
N TYR A 143 14.27 12.21 5.90
CA TYR A 143 13.13 13.00 5.43
C TYR A 143 12.23 13.43 6.56
N LYS A 144 11.78 14.69 6.54
CA LYS A 144 10.71 15.16 7.40
C LYS A 144 9.39 14.59 6.93
N CYS A 145 8.72 13.88 7.82
CA CYS A 145 7.42 13.27 7.58
C CYS A 145 6.32 13.93 8.41
N TYR A 146 5.12 13.90 7.86
CA TYR A 146 3.88 14.35 8.49
C TYR A 146 2.94 13.17 8.69
N TYR A 147 2.11 13.26 9.71
CA TYR A 147 1.16 12.22 10.07
C TYR A 147 -0.16 12.40 9.30
N ALA A 148 -0.76 11.30 8.86
CA ALA A 148 -2.12 11.30 8.32
C ALA A 148 -2.88 10.06 8.77
N THR A 149 -4.17 10.21 9.06
CA THR A 149 -5.09 9.12 9.41
C THR A 149 -5.99 8.81 8.22
N TYR A 150 -6.19 7.52 7.93
CA TYR A 150 -7.09 7.07 6.88
C TYR A 150 -8.53 6.99 7.40
N THR A 151 -9.49 7.58 6.68
CA THR A 151 -10.87 7.77 7.14
C THR A 151 -11.91 6.96 6.35
N GLY A 152 -11.50 6.24 5.29
CA GLY A 152 -12.42 5.46 4.45
C GLY A 152 -12.71 4.05 4.96
N GLU A 153 -13.78 3.42 4.50
CA GLU A 153 -13.96 1.97 4.72
C GLU A 153 -12.83 1.17 4.05
N GLY A 154 -12.37 0.09 4.69
CA GLY A 154 -11.46 -0.86 4.06
C GLY A 154 -12.20 -1.84 3.15
N LEU A 155 -11.57 -2.27 2.06
CA LEU A 155 -12.12 -3.32 1.18
C LEU A 155 -12.30 -4.64 1.94
N TRP A 156 -11.39 -4.94 2.87
CA TRP A 156 -11.24 -6.26 3.50
C TRP A 156 -11.53 -6.28 4.99
N TRP A 157 -11.43 -5.15 5.67
CA TRP A 157 -11.76 -5.00 7.07
C TRP A 157 -12.60 -3.75 7.26
N LYS A 158 -13.38 -3.76 8.33
CA LYS A 158 -13.94 -2.51 8.85
C LYS A 158 -12.78 -1.85 9.58
N LEU A 159 -12.50 -0.57 9.32
CA LEU A 159 -11.51 0.14 10.12
C LEU A 159 -11.90 0.07 11.60
N ASP A 160 -10.97 -0.35 12.44
CA ASP A 160 -11.10 -0.27 13.88
C ASP A 160 -10.84 1.18 14.32
N PRO A 161 -11.83 1.86 14.95
CA PRO A 161 -11.62 3.20 15.50
C PRO A 161 -10.54 3.25 16.58
N GLU A 162 -10.30 2.15 17.31
CA GLU A 162 -9.30 2.06 18.38
C GLU A 162 -7.89 1.81 17.81
N GLN A 163 -7.81 1.20 16.62
CA GLN A 163 -6.57 0.97 15.87
C GLN A 163 -6.65 1.63 14.49
N PRO A 164 -6.56 2.98 14.42
CA PRO A 164 -6.71 3.68 13.16
C PRO A 164 -5.60 3.29 12.18
N THR A 165 -5.95 3.19 10.90
CA THR A 165 -4.94 3.11 9.84
C THR A 165 -4.29 4.48 9.66
N TYR A 166 -2.97 4.57 9.71
CA TYR A 166 -2.24 5.84 9.60
C TYR A 166 -0.95 5.73 8.81
N ALA A 167 -0.53 6.85 8.24
CA ALA A 167 0.67 6.96 7.44
C ALA A 167 1.57 8.11 7.92
N TRP A 168 2.86 7.94 7.68
CA TRP A 168 3.86 9.01 7.71
C TRP A 168 4.37 9.24 6.30
N PHE A 169 4.16 10.44 5.78
CA PHE A 169 4.53 10.79 4.39
C PHE A 169 5.41 12.03 4.35
N SER A 170 6.26 12.15 3.33
CA SER A 170 7.15 13.30 3.16
C SER A 170 6.82 14.10 1.90
N THR A 171 6.55 15.40 2.07
CA THR A 171 6.35 16.35 0.97
C THR A 171 7.66 16.68 0.22
N GLU A 172 8.81 16.31 0.78
CA GLU A 172 10.12 16.47 0.13
C GLU A 172 10.26 15.54 -1.09
N ILE A 173 9.52 14.43 -1.08
CA ILE A 173 9.34 13.55 -2.23
C ILE A 173 7.88 13.70 -2.70
N PRO A 174 7.56 14.66 -3.59
CA PRO A 174 6.20 15.03 -3.96
C PRO A 174 5.56 14.02 -4.94
N LEU A 175 5.59 12.75 -4.57
CA LEU A 175 5.01 11.63 -5.28
C LEU A 175 3.87 11.09 -4.41
N PRO A 176 2.59 11.19 -4.83
CA PRO A 176 1.44 10.86 -3.99
C PRO A 176 1.18 9.35 -3.91
N PHE A 177 2.24 8.58 -3.67
CA PHE A 177 2.25 7.13 -3.74
C PHE A 177 2.50 6.51 -2.38
N GLY A 178 1.95 5.32 -2.18
CA GLY A 178 2.14 4.53 -0.97
C GLY A 178 1.96 3.04 -1.25
N PRO A 179 2.14 2.21 -0.22
CA PRO A 179 1.94 0.78 -0.35
C PRO A 179 0.46 0.45 -0.59
N LEU A 180 0.19 -0.57 -1.40
CA LEU A 180 -1.15 -1.04 -1.73
C LEU A 180 -2.02 0.08 -2.35
N HIS A 181 -3.23 0.32 -1.82
CA HIS A 181 -4.14 1.39 -2.25
C HIS A 181 -3.98 2.70 -1.46
N TYR A 182 -3.08 2.77 -0.49
CA TYR A 182 -2.90 3.93 0.39
C TYR A 182 -2.11 5.07 -0.27
N ASN A 183 -2.63 5.57 -1.38
CA ASN A 183 -2.08 6.65 -2.19
C ASN A 183 -2.83 7.98 -1.93
N GLY A 184 -2.42 9.06 -2.58
CA GLY A 184 -3.17 10.33 -2.60
C GLY A 184 -2.78 11.37 -1.54
N LEU A 185 -1.80 11.07 -0.68
CA LEU A 185 -1.17 12.08 0.19
C LEU A 185 -0.27 13.01 -0.64
N PRO A 186 0.01 14.25 -0.20
CA PRO A 186 0.83 15.21 -0.98
C PRO A 186 2.34 14.92 -0.92
N GLY A 187 2.71 13.65 -0.83
CA GLY A 187 4.08 13.17 -0.73
C GLY A 187 4.16 11.66 -0.59
N LEU A 188 5.37 11.11 -0.71
CA LEU A 188 5.60 9.67 -0.66
C LEU A 188 5.36 9.16 0.76
N VAL A 189 4.58 8.10 0.90
CA VAL A 189 4.41 7.39 2.17
C VAL A 189 5.71 6.65 2.51
N LEU A 190 6.34 6.98 3.63
CA LEU A 190 7.55 6.30 4.10
C LEU A 190 7.24 5.26 5.17
N GLU A 191 6.10 5.39 5.85
CA GLU A 191 5.60 4.38 6.76
C GLU A 191 4.07 4.33 6.69
N LEU A 192 3.49 3.15 6.64
CA LEU A 192 2.06 2.90 6.76
C LEU A 192 1.83 1.88 7.87
N ASN A 193 0.84 2.12 8.72
CA ASN A 193 0.36 1.15 9.70
C ASN A 193 -1.12 0.88 9.41
N VAL A 194 -1.45 -0.38 9.19
CA VAL A 194 -2.80 -0.89 8.93
C VAL A 194 -3.07 -1.97 9.96
N GLU A 195 -3.97 -1.71 10.91
CA GLU A 195 -4.15 -2.58 12.08
C GLU A 195 -2.78 -2.84 12.74
N ASN A 196 -2.35 -4.09 12.78
CA ASN A 196 -1.07 -4.53 13.35
C ASN A 196 0.03 -4.79 12.31
N VAL A 197 -0.17 -4.39 11.05
CA VAL A 197 0.82 -4.52 9.97
C VAL A 197 1.45 -3.16 9.68
N ARG A 198 2.79 -3.12 9.72
CA ARG A 198 3.58 -1.93 9.36
C ARG A 198 4.38 -2.17 8.10
N TYR A 199 4.28 -1.22 7.18
CA TYR A 199 5.10 -1.11 5.98
C TYR A 199 6.07 0.05 6.16
N THR A 200 7.36 -0.20 6.05
CA THR A 200 8.40 0.84 6.16
C THR A 200 9.22 0.88 4.88
N ALA A 201 9.32 2.06 4.26
CA ALA A 201 10.17 2.26 3.10
C ALA A 201 11.62 1.92 3.47
N SER A 202 12.18 0.93 2.79
CA SER A 202 13.53 0.41 3.01
C SER A 202 14.50 0.77 1.89
N LYS A 203 13.97 1.09 0.71
CA LYS A 203 14.74 1.51 -0.45
C LYS A 203 13.88 2.38 -1.35
N ILE A 204 14.43 3.51 -1.80
CA ILE A 204 13.81 4.41 -2.77
C ILE A 204 14.79 4.59 -3.92
N VAL A 205 14.35 4.31 -5.14
CA VAL A 205 15.17 4.40 -6.35
C VAL A 205 14.44 5.22 -7.41
N PHE A 206 15.22 6.05 -8.08
CA PHE A 206 14.76 7.08 -9.01
C PHE A 206 15.32 6.83 -10.41
N ASP A 207 15.09 5.62 -10.92
CA ASP A 207 15.53 5.17 -12.24
C ASP A 207 14.54 4.15 -12.84
N ASN A 208 14.84 3.65 -14.05
CA ASN A 208 14.01 2.69 -14.78
C ASN A 208 14.41 1.22 -14.59
N THR A 209 15.27 0.91 -13.63
CA THR A 209 15.77 -0.47 -13.40
C THR A 209 14.68 -1.41 -12.91
N TYR A 210 13.54 -0.87 -12.46
CA TYR A 210 12.38 -1.64 -12.00
C TYR A 210 11.83 -2.60 -13.06
N ASN A 211 12.03 -2.34 -14.36
CA ASN A 211 11.57 -3.21 -15.44
C ASN A 211 12.12 -4.65 -15.32
N SER A 212 13.24 -4.85 -14.64
CA SER A 212 13.80 -6.17 -14.36
C SER A 212 13.14 -6.90 -13.17
N ILE A 213 12.46 -6.15 -12.29
CA ILE A 213 11.86 -6.63 -11.04
C ILE A 213 10.33 -6.75 -11.18
N PHE A 214 9.75 -5.99 -12.11
CA PHE A 214 8.32 -5.90 -12.33
C PHE A 214 7.88 -6.79 -13.50
N ASN A 215 7.24 -7.91 -13.18
CA ASN A 215 6.52 -8.72 -14.16
C ASN A 215 5.05 -8.29 -14.21
N SER A 216 4.67 -7.50 -15.21
CA SER A 216 3.24 -7.33 -15.50
C SER A 216 2.90 -7.73 -16.93
N LYS A 217 2.22 -8.87 -17.04
CA LYS A 217 1.28 -9.13 -18.14
C LYS A 217 0.00 -9.61 -17.50
N ASP A 218 -0.87 -8.65 -17.22
CA ASP A 218 -2.24 -8.93 -16.82
C ASP A 218 -3.14 -8.58 -18.02
N THR A 219 -3.60 -9.61 -18.71
CA THR A 219 -4.49 -9.53 -19.87
C THR A 219 -5.86 -10.13 -19.57
N SER A 220 -6.18 -10.28 -18.29
CA SER A 220 -7.39 -10.97 -17.85
C SER A 220 -8.61 -10.09 -18.05
N ASN A 221 -9.76 -10.71 -18.34
CA ASN A 221 -11.03 -10.00 -18.42
C ASN A 221 -11.60 -9.87 -17.00
N TYR A 222 -11.76 -8.64 -16.52
CA TYR A 222 -12.25 -8.35 -15.18
C TYR A 222 -13.67 -7.81 -15.24
N GLU A 223 -14.52 -8.28 -14.34
CA GLU A 223 -15.79 -7.62 -14.05
C GLU A 223 -15.52 -6.33 -13.27
N GLU A 224 -15.96 -5.20 -13.80
CA GLU A 224 -15.78 -3.90 -13.13
C GLU A 224 -16.75 -3.72 -11.96
N MET A 225 -16.23 -3.21 -10.84
CA MET A 225 -17.01 -2.97 -9.64
C MET A 225 -16.49 -1.76 -8.87
N THR A 226 -17.37 -1.03 -8.19
CA THR A 226 -16.99 0.04 -7.26
C THR A 226 -16.65 -0.52 -5.87
N GLU A 227 -15.88 0.24 -5.07
CA GLU A 227 -15.63 -0.07 -3.64
C GLU A 227 -16.92 -0.43 -2.88
N LYS A 228 -17.99 0.35 -3.07
CA LYS A 228 -19.27 0.16 -2.39
C LYS A 228 -19.96 -1.15 -2.82
N GLU A 229 -20.00 -1.43 -4.12
CA GLU A 229 -20.57 -2.67 -4.64
C GLU A 229 -19.80 -3.89 -4.13
N PHE A 230 -18.47 -3.81 -4.10
CA PHE A 230 -17.63 -4.88 -3.56
C PHE A 230 -17.91 -5.13 -2.09
N ILE A 231 -17.92 -4.07 -1.27
CA ILE A 231 -18.22 -4.17 0.16
C ILE A 231 -19.60 -4.81 0.40
N ASN A 232 -20.61 -4.42 -0.38
CA ASN A 232 -21.96 -4.95 -0.27
C ASN A 232 -22.04 -6.43 -0.68
N THR A 233 -21.46 -6.78 -1.83
CA THR A 233 -21.39 -8.16 -2.33
C THR A 233 -20.71 -9.07 -1.30
N ARG A 234 -19.60 -8.61 -0.72
CA ARG A 234 -18.89 -9.33 0.32
C ARG A 234 -19.70 -9.52 1.60
N LYS A 235 -20.35 -8.47 2.09
CA LYS A 235 -21.25 -8.54 3.26
C LYS A 235 -22.36 -9.55 3.01
N ASP A 236 -22.93 -9.56 1.82
CA ASP A 236 -24.02 -10.45 1.47
C ASP A 236 -23.58 -11.92 1.37
N ILE A 237 -22.43 -12.20 0.73
CA ILE A 237 -21.90 -13.55 0.66
C ILE A 237 -21.56 -14.09 2.06
N ARG A 238 -20.90 -13.29 2.92
CA ARG A 238 -20.62 -13.68 4.31
C ARG A 238 -21.91 -14.01 5.08
N ARG A 239 -22.96 -13.20 4.89
CA ARG A 239 -24.28 -13.41 5.49
C ARG A 239 -24.92 -14.73 5.02
N ARG A 240 -24.85 -15.04 3.72
CA ARG A 240 -25.37 -16.30 3.16
C ARG A 240 -24.59 -17.51 3.68
N ALA A 241 -23.26 -17.45 3.68
CA ALA A 241 -22.40 -18.52 4.19
C ALA A 241 -22.68 -18.81 5.66
N LYS A 242 -22.83 -17.78 6.51
CA LYS A 242 -23.18 -17.95 7.92
C LYS A 242 -24.50 -18.71 8.10
N LYS A 243 -25.55 -18.37 7.34
CA LYS A 243 -26.85 -19.07 7.40
C LYS A 243 -26.76 -20.56 7.06
N ILE A 244 -25.90 -20.91 6.09
CA ILE A 244 -25.67 -22.31 5.71
C ILE A 244 -24.97 -23.05 6.84
N MET A 245 -23.93 -22.44 7.43
CA MET A 245 -23.13 -23.07 8.49
C MET A 245 -23.89 -23.20 9.83
N THR A 246 -24.77 -22.25 10.16
CA THR A 246 -25.53 -22.29 11.42
C THR A 246 -26.86 -23.06 11.32
N GLY A 247 -27.14 -23.68 10.17
CA GLY A 247 -28.31 -24.53 9.99
C GLY A 247 -29.65 -23.82 10.22
N GLY A 248 -29.94 -22.74 9.48
CA GLY A 248 -31.27 -22.14 9.40
C GLY A 248 -31.73 -21.37 10.63
#